data_AF-F6ZFR2-F1
#
_entry.id   AF-F6ZFR2-F1
#
_cell.length_a   1.000
_cell.length_b   1.000
_cell.length_c   1.000
_cell.angle_alpha   90.00
_cell.angle_beta   90.00
_cell.angle_gamma   90.00
#
_symmetry.space_group_name_H-M   'P 1'
#
loop_
_entity.id
_entity.type
_entity.pdbx_description
1 polymer ?
#
loop_
_entity_poly.entity_id
_entity_poly.type
_entity_poly.pdbx_seq_one_letter_code
_entity_poly.pdbx_strand_id
1 'polypeptide(L)'
;MLALMFPVLSIFNIINPKSRAGRLITYPCTSYDCRMMSEFLFVVFLVTNISNKKMHLEYLAAPPTTWEVLILIWVMGKFVQEINELNKRGLESYFFDPWNHLDLWATILFAFNYAFRIVDYVKYHQVPVQQRPPRSEWYMFEWRLVAEGLMACAYVFVFIRLLGLTRVDRTLGPLQISLARMVKDVVQFLCIFAFILFAFALALTELYWFYGTPKGK
;
A
#
# COMPACT_ATOMS: atom_id res chain seq x y z
N MET A 1 14.08 2.99 22.61
CA MET A 1 13.76 1.78 23.41
C MET A 1 12.27 1.68 23.74
N LEU A 2 11.62 2.71 24.28
CA LEU A 2 10.18 2.65 24.62
C LEU A 2 9.25 2.33 23.44
N ALA A 3 9.56 2.85 22.25
CA ALA A 3 8.78 2.59 21.03
C ALA A 3 8.75 1.10 20.62
N LEU A 4 9.82 0.33 20.88
CA LEU A 4 9.86 -1.12 20.59
C LEU A 4 8.87 -1.91 21.46
N MET A 5 8.50 -1.37 22.62
CA MET A 5 7.51 -1.98 23.51
C MET A 5 6.08 -1.55 23.21
N PHE A 6 5.82 -0.92 22.05
CA PHE A 6 4.47 -0.46 21.68
C PHE A 6 3.37 -1.54 21.80
N PRO A 7 3.55 -2.84 21.46
CA PRO A 7 2.46 -3.82 21.61
C PRO A 7 2.12 -4.05 23.07
N VAL A 8 3.15 -4.13 23.94
CA VAL A 8 2.99 -4.31 25.39
C VAL A 8 2.31 -3.09 26.01
N LEU A 9 2.77 -1.88 25.66
CA LEU A 9 2.18 -0.63 26.14
C LEU A 9 0.73 -0.44 25.66
N SER A 10 0.40 -0.84 24.43
CA SER A 10 -0.95 -0.78 23.88
C SER A 10 -1.90 -1.74 24.60
N ILE A 11 -1.46 -2.98 24.87
CA ILE A 11 -2.23 -3.96 25.64
C ILE A 11 -2.50 -3.46 27.06
N PHE A 12 -1.49 -2.91 27.73
CA PHE A 12 -1.67 -2.34 29.07
C PHE A 12 -2.65 -1.16 29.09
N ASN A 13 -2.67 -0.32 28.05
CA ASN A 13 -3.63 0.76 27.93
C ASN A 13 -5.07 0.26 27.74
N ILE A 14 -5.27 -0.84 27.00
CA ILE A 14 -6.59 -1.45 26.80
C ILE A 14 -7.11 -2.09 28.10
N ILE A 15 -6.25 -2.82 28.83
CA ILE A 15 -6.65 -3.55 30.04
C ILE A 15 -6.81 -2.62 31.23
N ASN A 16 -5.86 -1.68 31.44
CA ASN A 16 -5.90 -0.76 32.56
C ASN A 16 -5.37 0.63 32.17
N PRO A 17 -6.26 1.51 31.67
CA PRO A 17 -5.87 2.84 31.19
C PRO A 17 -5.35 3.76 32.31
N LYS A 18 -5.68 3.48 33.59
CA LYS A 18 -5.25 4.31 34.73
C LYS A 18 -3.83 3.99 35.22
N SER A 19 -3.25 2.87 34.77
CA SER A 19 -1.90 2.42 35.13
C SER A 19 -0.81 3.40 34.64
N ARG A 20 0.38 3.40 35.26
CA ARG A 20 1.50 4.27 34.85
C ARG A 20 1.92 3.99 33.39
N ALA A 21 1.92 2.72 32.98
CA ALA A 21 2.25 2.30 31.62
C ALA A 21 1.16 2.68 30.60
N GLY A 22 -0.13 2.55 30.96
CA GLY A 22 -1.24 3.00 30.12
C GLY A 22 -1.23 4.53 29.92
N ARG A 23 -0.91 5.30 30.97
CA ARG A 23 -0.77 6.76 30.86
C ARG A 23 0.41 7.16 29.98
N LEU A 24 1.48 6.36 29.93
CA LEU A 24 2.66 6.67 29.14
C LEU A 24 2.34 6.78 27.63
N ILE A 25 1.46 5.93 27.10
CA ILE A 25 1.08 5.97 25.68
C ILE A 25 0.19 7.18 25.33
N THR A 26 -0.44 7.80 26.33
CA THR A 26 -1.28 9.01 26.11
C THR A 26 -0.45 10.28 25.92
N TYR A 27 0.83 10.28 26.27
CA TYR A 27 1.69 11.43 26.00
C TYR A 27 1.92 11.61 24.49
N PRO A 28 1.85 12.84 23.95
CA PRO A 28 1.91 13.09 22.51
C PRO A 28 3.15 12.52 21.81
N CYS A 29 4.35 12.74 22.37
CA CYS A 29 5.60 12.24 21.80
C CYS A 29 5.66 10.70 21.81
N THR A 30 5.27 10.08 22.91
CA THR A 30 5.28 8.61 23.03
C THR A 30 4.24 7.96 22.12
N SER A 31 3.05 8.55 22.02
CA SER A 31 2.00 8.11 21.08
C SER A 31 2.46 8.21 19.63
N TYR A 32 3.17 9.29 19.28
CA TYR A 32 3.78 9.47 17.97
C TYR A 32 4.82 8.36 17.70
N ASP A 33 5.78 8.15 18.61
CA ASP A 33 6.81 7.13 18.45
C ASP A 33 6.24 5.70 18.33
N CYS A 34 5.20 5.38 19.10
CA CYS A 34 4.52 4.09 19.03
C CYS A 34 3.82 3.88 17.68
N ARG A 35 3.17 4.91 17.14
CA ARG A 35 2.57 4.86 15.80
C ARG A 35 3.64 4.64 14.73
N MET A 36 4.77 5.34 14.85
CA MET A 36 5.88 5.17 13.90
C MET A 36 6.46 3.76 13.95
N MET A 37 6.69 3.21 15.14
CA MET A 37 7.16 1.84 15.27
C MET A 37 6.16 0.82 14.70
N SER A 38 4.85 1.05 14.88
CA SER A 38 3.81 0.20 14.28
C SER A 38 3.87 0.21 12.74
N GLU A 39 4.10 1.37 12.11
CA GLU A 39 4.26 1.45 10.65
C GLU A 39 5.56 0.77 10.17
N PHE A 40 6.67 0.93 10.90
CA PHE A 40 7.90 0.18 10.59
C PHE A 40 7.71 -1.33 10.73
N LEU A 41 7.03 -1.78 11.78
CA LEU A 41 6.75 -3.20 12.00
C LEU A 41 5.83 -3.76 10.92
N PHE A 42 4.87 -2.98 10.42
CA PHE A 42 4.06 -3.36 9.27
C PHE A 42 4.91 -3.60 8.02
N VAL A 43 5.89 -2.74 7.73
CA VAL A 43 6.83 -2.92 6.62
C VAL A 43 7.65 -4.20 6.80
N VAL A 44 8.08 -4.50 8.03
CA VAL A 44 8.75 -5.77 8.34
C VAL A 44 7.84 -6.97 8.04
N PHE A 45 6.54 -6.90 8.35
CA PHE A 45 5.58 -7.95 7.96
C PHE A 45 5.46 -8.11 6.44
N LEU A 46 5.46 -7.00 5.69
CA LEU A 46 5.43 -7.05 4.22
C LEU A 46 6.70 -7.71 3.66
N VAL A 47 7.88 -7.30 4.12
CA VAL A 47 9.17 -7.85 3.67
C VAL A 47 9.30 -9.33 4.03
N THR A 48 8.97 -9.70 5.26
CA THR A 48 8.99 -11.09 5.70
C THR A 48 7.95 -11.94 4.95
N ASN A 49 6.79 -11.40 4.60
CA ASN A 49 5.84 -12.09 3.74
C ASN A 49 6.45 -12.40 2.38
N ILE A 50 7.11 -11.43 1.74
CA ILE A 50 7.78 -11.62 0.45
C ILE A 50 8.87 -12.69 0.56
N SER A 51 9.73 -12.62 1.58
CA SER A 51 10.81 -13.60 1.78
C SER A 51 10.30 -15.02 2.07
N ASN A 52 9.13 -15.17 2.69
CA ASN A 52 8.53 -16.46 3.01
C ASN A 52 7.62 -17.01 1.91
N LYS A 53 7.39 -16.28 0.81
CA LYS A 53 6.67 -16.84 -0.35
C LYS A 53 7.52 -17.95 -0.97
N LYS A 54 7.11 -19.20 -0.77
CA LYS A 54 7.76 -20.36 -1.38
C LYS A 54 7.28 -20.50 -2.82
N MET A 55 8.23 -20.65 -3.75
CA MET A 55 7.99 -20.83 -5.19
C MET A 55 7.03 -21.98 -5.52
N HIS A 56 6.99 -23.03 -4.69
CA HIS A 56 6.11 -24.20 -4.90
C HIS A 56 4.66 -24.02 -4.37
N LEU A 57 4.32 -22.86 -3.80
CA LEU A 57 2.97 -22.55 -3.29
C LEU A 57 2.16 -21.66 -4.25
N GLU A 58 2.63 -21.45 -5.49
CA GLU A 58 1.96 -20.62 -6.50
C GLU A 58 0.86 -21.40 -7.25
N TYR A 59 -0.15 -21.85 -6.50
CA TYR A 59 -1.39 -22.41 -7.04
C TYR A 59 -2.59 -21.53 -6.65
N LEU A 60 -3.66 -21.61 -7.43
CA LEU A 60 -4.91 -20.86 -7.18
C LEU A 60 -5.53 -21.25 -5.83
N ALA A 61 -6.19 -20.32 -5.14
CA ALA A 61 -6.71 -20.55 -3.79
C ALA A 61 -5.66 -21.06 -2.78
N ALA A 62 -4.42 -20.58 -2.89
CA ALA A 62 -3.40 -20.82 -1.89
C ALA A 62 -3.87 -20.32 -0.50
N PRO A 63 -3.74 -21.13 0.56
CA PRO A 63 -4.16 -20.73 1.90
C PRO A 63 -3.38 -19.49 2.36
N PRO A 64 -3.99 -18.63 3.19
CA PRO A 64 -3.30 -17.46 3.71
C PRO A 64 -2.12 -17.89 4.58
N THR A 65 -0.97 -17.29 4.33
CA THR A 65 0.21 -17.44 5.18
C THR A 65 0.00 -16.74 6.52
N THR A 66 0.71 -17.17 7.57
CA THR A 66 0.65 -16.53 8.89
C THR A 66 0.92 -15.02 8.79
N TRP A 67 1.87 -14.61 7.95
CA TRP A 67 2.20 -13.20 7.72
C TRP A 67 1.08 -12.43 7.02
N GLU A 68 0.38 -13.03 6.05
CA GLU A 68 -0.77 -12.38 5.40
C GLU A 68 -1.93 -12.13 6.36
N VAL A 69 -2.14 -13.02 7.32
CA VAL A 69 -3.14 -12.83 8.38
C VAL A 69 -2.74 -11.67 9.29
N LEU A 70 -1.45 -11.56 9.67
CA LEU A 70 -0.96 -10.42 10.46
C LEU A 70 -1.10 -9.08 9.72
N ILE A 71 -0.78 -9.06 8.42
CA ILE A 71 -0.96 -7.88 7.55
C ILE A 71 -2.44 -7.52 7.49
N LEU A 72 -3.34 -8.50 7.32
CA LEU A 72 -4.79 -8.27 7.27
C LEU A 72 -5.30 -7.65 8.58
N ILE A 73 -4.89 -8.19 9.73
CA ILE A 73 -5.27 -7.63 11.05
C ILE A 73 -4.82 -6.16 11.16
N TRP A 74 -3.61 -5.85 10.71
CA TRP A 74 -3.08 -4.49 10.74
C TRP A 74 -3.85 -3.56 9.80
N VAL A 75 -4.15 -3.99 8.58
CA VAL A 75 -4.95 -3.23 7.59
C VAL A 75 -6.36 -2.96 8.13
N MET A 76 -7.00 -3.92 8.78
CA MET A 76 -8.29 -3.72 9.43
C MET A 76 -8.22 -2.64 10.52
N GLY A 77 -7.14 -2.65 11.32
CA GLY A 77 -6.88 -1.60 12.31
C GLY A 77 -6.74 -0.22 11.68
N LYS A 78 -6.00 -0.10 10.57
CA LYS A 78 -5.88 1.15 9.81
C LYS A 78 -7.21 1.61 9.24
N PHE A 79 -8.02 0.71 8.69
CA PHE A 79 -9.35 1.04 8.16
C PHE A 79 -10.25 1.65 9.24
N VAL A 80 -10.27 1.06 10.45
CA VAL A 80 -11.00 1.61 11.59
C VAL A 80 -10.43 2.97 12.04
N GLN A 81 -9.10 3.14 11.98
CA GLN A 81 -8.46 4.41 12.28
C GLN A 81 -8.89 5.51 11.29
N GLU A 82 -8.91 5.23 9.99
CA GLU A 82 -9.33 6.17 8.94
C GLU A 82 -10.78 6.61 9.12
N ILE A 83 -11.70 5.67 9.39
CA ILE A 83 -13.11 5.98 9.65
C ILE A 83 -13.25 6.90 10.88
N ASN A 84 -12.51 6.60 11.94
CA ASN A 84 -12.55 7.42 13.15
C ASN A 84 -11.97 8.82 12.93
N GLU A 85 -10.95 8.95 12.08
CA GLU A 85 -10.37 10.24 11.72
C GLU A 85 -11.34 11.07 10.88
N LEU A 86 -11.99 10.44 9.90
CA LEU A 86 -13.04 11.03 9.08
C LEU A 86 -14.19 11.58 9.94
N ASN A 87 -14.64 10.79 10.92
CA ASN A 87 -15.71 11.18 11.83
C ASN A 87 -15.33 12.35 12.75
N LYS A 88 -14.04 12.45 13.15
CA LYS A 88 -13.57 13.50 14.07
C LYS A 88 -13.24 14.81 13.37
N ARG A 89 -12.64 14.75 12.17
CA ARG A 89 -12.21 15.94 11.42
C ARG A 89 -13.27 16.46 10.44
N GLY A 90 -14.22 15.62 10.05
CA GLY A 90 -15.18 15.91 8.99
C GLY A 90 -14.62 15.65 7.58
N LEU A 91 -15.52 15.44 6.61
CA LEU A 91 -15.17 15.06 5.23
C LEU A 91 -14.31 16.11 4.51
N GLU A 92 -14.69 17.38 4.61
CA GLU A 92 -14.03 18.47 3.87
C GLU A 92 -12.58 18.66 4.31
N SER A 93 -12.34 18.70 5.63
CA SER A 93 -10.98 18.86 6.16
C SER A 93 -10.11 17.63 5.91
N TYR A 94 -10.70 16.43 5.80
CA TYR A 94 -9.96 15.20 5.52
C TYR A 94 -9.38 15.20 4.10
N PHE A 95 -10.16 15.60 3.10
CA PHE A 95 -9.72 15.60 1.69
C PHE A 95 -8.82 16.79 1.33
N PHE A 96 -8.57 17.73 2.24
CA PHE A 96 -7.60 18.80 1.98
C PHE A 96 -6.15 18.37 2.28
N ASP A 97 -5.95 17.34 3.11
CA ASP A 97 -4.62 16.85 3.45
C ASP A 97 -4.14 15.78 2.42
N PRO A 98 -3.07 16.06 1.64
CA PRO A 98 -2.54 15.10 0.67
C PRO A 98 -2.06 13.79 1.33
N TRP A 99 -1.67 13.83 2.60
CA TRP A 99 -1.23 12.64 3.32
C TRP A 99 -2.40 11.70 3.64
N ASN A 100 -3.58 12.24 3.88
CA ASN A 100 -4.80 11.45 4.09
C ASN A 100 -5.27 10.80 2.78
N HIS A 101 -5.07 11.48 1.64
CA HIS A 101 -5.31 10.85 0.34
C HIS A 101 -4.41 9.63 0.11
N LEU A 102 -3.12 9.71 0.45
CA LEU A 102 -2.19 8.57 0.33
C LEU A 102 -2.63 7.39 1.21
N ASP A 103 -3.03 7.66 2.45
CA ASP A 103 -3.51 6.63 3.39
C ASP A 103 -4.81 5.98 2.89
N LEU A 104 -5.73 6.78 2.35
CA LEU A 104 -6.98 6.30 1.77
C LEU A 104 -6.71 5.39 0.56
N TRP A 105 -5.85 5.81 -0.38
CA TRP A 105 -5.51 5.02 -1.56
C TRP A 105 -4.83 3.70 -1.19
N ALA A 106 -3.88 3.71 -0.25
CA ALA A 106 -3.25 2.49 0.23
C ALA A 106 -4.30 1.53 0.82
N THR A 107 -5.20 2.05 1.66
CA THR A 107 -6.23 1.25 2.33
C THR A 107 -7.23 0.65 1.33
N ILE A 108 -7.63 1.41 0.31
CA ILE A 108 -8.47 0.93 -0.80
C ILE A 108 -7.78 -0.21 -1.56
N LEU A 109 -6.51 -0.04 -1.92
CA LEU A 109 -5.75 -1.07 -2.65
C LEU A 109 -5.63 -2.37 -1.85
N PHE A 110 -5.36 -2.28 -0.54
CA PHE A 110 -5.37 -3.45 0.34
C PHE A 110 -6.76 -4.10 0.42
N ALA A 111 -7.82 -3.32 0.57
CA ALA A 111 -9.19 -3.85 0.62
C ALA A 111 -9.55 -4.63 -0.64
N PHE A 112 -9.25 -4.07 -1.83
CA PHE A 112 -9.50 -4.76 -3.10
C PHE A 112 -8.62 -6.00 -3.29
N ASN A 113 -7.34 -5.95 -2.89
CA ASN A 113 -6.49 -7.12 -2.89
C ASN A 113 -7.11 -8.28 -2.10
N TYR A 114 -7.51 -8.03 -0.85
CA TYR A 114 -8.08 -9.07 0.00
C TYR A 114 -9.44 -9.54 -0.51
N ALA A 115 -10.26 -8.64 -1.06
CA ALA A 115 -11.53 -9.02 -1.70
C ALA A 115 -11.30 -10.00 -2.86
N PHE A 116 -10.40 -9.69 -3.79
CA PHE A 116 -10.08 -10.61 -4.90
C PHE A 116 -9.43 -11.91 -4.44
N ARG A 117 -8.65 -11.87 -3.36
CA ARG A 117 -8.09 -13.07 -2.76
C ARG A 117 -9.16 -13.98 -2.15
N ILE A 118 -10.20 -13.41 -1.54
CA ILE A 118 -11.35 -14.17 -1.05
C ILE A 118 -12.14 -14.77 -2.21
N VAL A 119 -12.37 -14.00 -3.28
CA VAL A 119 -13.04 -14.49 -4.50
C VAL A 119 -12.27 -15.66 -5.13
N ASP A 120 -10.94 -15.53 -5.27
CA ASP A 120 -10.06 -16.62 -5.73
C ASP A 120 -10.20 -17.87 -4.84
N TYR A 121 -10.14 -17.69 -3.52
CA TYR A 121 -10.28 -18.78 -2.57
C TYR A 121 -11.63 -19.49 -2.72
N VAL A 122 -12.74 -18.76 -2.71
CA VAL A 122 -14.10 -19.32 -2.82
C VAL A 122 -14.28 -20.08 -4.14
N LYS A 123 -13.75 -19.55 -5.25
CA LYS A 123 -13.88 -20.16 -6.58
C LYS A 123 -13.17 -21.52 -6.69
N TYR A 124 -11.96 -21.64 -6.13
CA TYR A 124 -11.13 -22.85 -6.30
C TYR A 124 -11.00 -23.70 -5.03
N HIS A 125 -11.69 -23.38 -3.94
CA HIS A 125 -11.63 -24.12 -2.67
C HIS A 125 -12.01 -25.60 -2.82
N GLN A 126 -13.02 -25.89 -3.65
CA GLN A 126 -13.53 -27.25 -3.86
C GLN A 126 -12.60 -28.13 -4.71
N VAL A 127 -11.66 -27.53 -5.45
CA VAL A 127 -10.74 -28.26 -6.33
C VAL A 127 -9.54 -28.76 -5.52
N PRO A 128 -9.22 -30.07 -5.57
CA PRO A 128 -8.04 -30.64 -4.91
C PRO A 128 -6.76 -29.91 -5.37
N VAL A 129 -5.81 -29.68 -4.46
CA VAL A 129 -4.59 -28.91 -4.74
C VAL A 129 -3.81 -29.47 -5.93
N GLN A 130 -3.79 -30.79 -6.10
CA GLN A 130 -3.08 -31.49 -7.18
C GLN A 130 -3.67 -31.23 -8.57
N GLN A 131 -4.95 -30.83 -8.66
CA GLN A 131 -5.65 -30.57 -9.92
C GLN A 131 -5.67 -29.09 -10.29
N ARG A 132 -5.06 -28.22 -9.47
CA ARG A 132 -5.06 -26.78 -9.73
C ARG A 132 -3.98 -26.45 -10.77
N PRO A 133 -4.29 -25.62 -11.79
CA PRO A 133 -3.35 -25.32 -12.85
C PRO A 133 -2.12 -24.58 -12.30
N PRO A 134 -0.90 -24.91 -12.78
CA PRO A 134 0.31 -24.20 -12.42
C PRO A 134 0.25 -22.75 -12.92
N ARG A 135 1.07 -21.86 -12.32
CA ARG A 135 1.11 -20.42 -12.65
C ARG A 135 1.26 -20.12 -14.14
N SER A 136 1.97 -20.96 -14.89
CA SER A 136 2.18 -20.80 -16.34
C SER A 136 0.91 -20.93 -17.18
N GLU A 137 -0.13 -21.59 -16.65
CA GLU A 137 -1.39 -21.86 -17.34
C GLU A 137 -2.51 -20.91 -16.89
N TRP A 138 -2.21 -19.95 -16.01
CA TRP A 138 -3.20 -19.01 -15.53
C TRP A 138 -3.65 -18.07 -16.65
N TYR A 139 -4.96 -17.85 -16.71
CA TYR A 139 -5.52 -16.84 -17.59
C TYR A 139 -5.05 -15.43 -17.19
N MET A 140 -4.89 -14.53 -18.17
CA MET A 140 -4.28 -13.20 -17.96
C MET A 140 -5.00 -12.36 -16.89
N PHE A 141 -6.31 -12.56 -16.70
CA PHE A 141 -7.14 -11.83 -15.74
C PHE A 141 -7.67 -12.70 -14.60
N GLU A 142 -6.94 -13.76 -14.21
CA GLU A 142 -7.30 -14.47 -12.97
C GLU A 142 -7.28 -13.52 -11.77
N TRP A 143 -8.29 -13.64 -10.90
CA TRP A 143 -8.44 -12.78 -9.72
C TRP A 143 -7.19 -12.77 -8.83
N ARG A 144 -6.49 -13.91 -8.78
CA ARG A 144 -5.22 -14.05 -8.07
C ARG A 144 -4.13 -13.10 -8.60
N LEU A 145 -3.98 -13.00 -9.92
CA LEU A 145 -2.98 -12.12 -10.55
C LEU A 145 -3.32 -10.65 -10.34
N VAL A 146 -4.60 -10.30 -10.51
CA VAL A 146 -5.06 -8.93 -10.25
C VAL A 146 -4.83 -8.54 -8.80
N ALA A 147 -5.11 -9.44 -7.84
CA ALA A 147 -4.82 -9.23 -6.44
C ALA A 147 -3.32 -8.99 -6.21
N GLU A 148 -2.44 -9.82 -6.76
CA GLU A 148 -0.98 -9.65 -6.64
C GLU A 148 -0.50 -8.31 -7.19
N GLY A 149 -1.05 -7.87 -8.33
CA GLY A 149 -0.76 -6.55 -8.90
C GLY A 149 -1.19 -5.40 -7.98
N LEU A 150 -2.41 -5.45 -7.44
CA LEU A 150 -2.91 -4.45 -6.49
C LEU A 150 -2.07 -4.40 -5.21
N MET A 151 -1.62 -5.57 -4.72
CA MET A 151 -0.73 -5.64 -3.55
C MET A 151 0.61 -4.95 -3.84
N ALA A 152 1.19 -5.19 -5.01
CA ALA A 152 2.43 -4.53 -5.42
C ALA A 152 2.26 -3.00 -5.49
N CYS A 153 1.14 -2.52 -6.04
CA CYS A 153 0.81 -1.10 -6.01
C CYS A 153 0.67 -0.58 -4.57
N ALA A 154 -0.03 -1.31 -3.69
CA ALA A 154 -0.20 -0.92 -2.29
C ALA A 154 1.15 -0.77 -1.56
N TYR A 155 2.12 -1.65 -1.83
CA TYR A 155 3.47 -1.56 -1.24
C TYR A 155 4.14 -0.23 -1.57
N VAL A 156 4.01 0.26 -2.81
CA VAL A 156 4.57 1.56 -3.20
C VAL A 156 3.97 2.68 -2.34
N PHE A 157 2.65 2.72 -2.14
CA PHE A 157 2.01 3.72 -1.29
C PHE A 157 2.46 3.64 0.17
N VAL A 158 2.66 2.43 0.70
CA VAL A 158 3.20 2.23 2.06
C VAL A 158 4.60 2.85 2.19
N PHE A 159 5.49 2.63 1.22
CA PHE A 159 6.81 3.23 1.23
C PHE A 159 6.79 4.75 1.04
N ILE A 160 5.89 5.28 0.20
CA ILE A 160 5.68 6.73 0.09
C ILE A 160 5.21 7.31 1.43
N ARG A 161 4.33 6.62 2.16
CA ARG A 161 3.89 7.04 3.48
C ARG A 161 5.05 7.12 4.49
N LEU A 162 6.02 6.21 4.43
CA LEU A 162 7.22 6.29 5.26
C LEU A 162 8.05 7.55 5.02
N LEU A 163 8.01 8.13 3.80
CA LEU A 163 8.64 9.43 3.56
C LEU A 163 7.95 10.55 4.34
N GLY A 164 6.69 10.39 4.75
CA GLY A 164 6.02 11.32 5.66
C GLY A 164 6.68 11.39 7.04
N LEU A 165 7.41 10.34 7.44
CA LEU A 165 8.13 10.29 8.73
C LEU A 165 9.31 11.24 8.78
N THR A 166 9.96 11.50 7.64
CA THR A 166 11.13 12.38 7.56
C THR A 166 10.76 13.84 7.81
N ARG A 167 9.46 14.19 7.73
CA ARG A 167 8.94 15.53 8.03
C ARG A 167 9.23 15.99 9.45
N VAL A 168 9.31 15.06 10.39
CA VAL A 168 9.54 15.36 11.82
C VAL A 168 11.02 15.54 12.14
N ASP A 169 11.91 15.07 11.27
CA ASP A 169 13.33 15.30 11.43
C ASP A 169 13.69 16.77 11.17
N ARG A 170 14.58 17.32 12.00
CA ARG A 170 14.98 18.74 11.94
C ARG A 170 15.78 19.08 10.67
N THR A 171 16.45 18.10 10.08
CA THR A 171 17.29 18.29 8.89
C THR A 171 16.55 17.90 7.61
N LEU A 172 15.80 16.78 7.63
CA LEU A 172 15.09 16.30 6.45
C LEU A 172 13.75 17.01 6.22
N GLY A 173 13.12 17.54 7.26
CA GLY A 173 11.83 18.24 7.15
C GLY A 173 11.88 19.44 6.18
N PRO A 174 12.81 20.40 6.33
CA PRO A 174 12.96 21.52 5.40
C PRO A 174 13.24 21.06 3.95
N LEU A 175 14.06 20.01 3.79
CA LEU A 175 14.38 19.44 2.48
C LEU A 175 13.12 18.86 1.80
N GLN A 176 12.27 18.16 2.55
CA GLN A 176 11.02 17.60 2.03
C GLN A 176 10.03 18.68 1.60
N ILE A 177 9.95 19.79 2.33
CA ILE A 177 9.09 20.93 1.95
C ILE A 177 9.60 21.60 0.67
N SER A 178 10.92 21.69 0.49
CA SER A 178 11.52 22.19 -0.75
C SER A 178 11.25 21.24 -1.92
N LEU A 179 11.40 19.93 -1.71
CA LEU A 179 11.06 18.91 -2.70
C LEU A 179 9.59 19.02 -3.13
N ALA A 180 8.65 19.10 -2.19
CA ALA A 180 7.22 19.20 -2.48
C ALA A 180 6.87 20.42 -3.33
N ARG A 181 7.57 21.55 -3.13
CA ARG A 181 7.38 22.76 -3.95
C ARG A 181 7.92 22.58 -5.37
N MET A 182 9.08 21.96 -5.53
CA MET A 182 9.70 21.70 -6.84
C MET A 182 8.88 20.71 -7.68
N VAL A 183 8.21 19.74 -7.05
CA VAL A 183 7.36 18.76 -7.76
C VAL A 183 6.29 19.46 -8.61
N LYS A 184 5.74 20.58 -8.14
CA LYS A 184 4.75 21.35 -8.91
C LYS A 184 5.33 21.86 -10.23
N ASP A 185 6.55 22.38 -10.20
CA ASP A 185 7.24 22.91 -11.37
C ASP A 185 7.61 21.76 -12.33
N VAL A 186 8.05 20.62 -11.79
CA VAL A 186 8.33 19.41 -12.58
C VAL A 186 7.09 18.89 -13.29
N VAL A 187 5.93 18.84 -12.61
CA VAL A 187 4.67 18.41 -13.23
C VAL A 187 4.26 19.34 -14.36
N GLN A 188 4.40 20.65 -14.19
CA GLN A 188 4.13 21.61 -15.26
C GLN A 188 5.03 21.40 -16.47
N PHE A 189 6.33 21.17 -16.25
CA PHE A 189 7.28 20.84 -17.32
C PHE A 189 6.92 19.52 -18.02
N LEU A 190 6.57 18.48 -17.26
CA LEU A 190 6.14 17.19 -17.80
C LEU A 190 4.88 17.30 -18.67
N CYS A 191 3.93 18.19 -18.36
CA CYS A 191 2.75 18.41 -19.21
C CYS A 191 3.13 18.96 -20.59
N ILE A 192 4.05 19.94 -20.65
CA ILE A 192 4.55 20.49 -21.91
C ILE A 192 5.30 19.40 -22.69
N PHE A 193 6.17 18.66 -22.00
CA PHE A 193 6.93 17.56 -22.60
C PHE A 193 6.03 16.44 -23.14
N ALA A 194 4.96 16.08 -22.42
CA ALA A 194 3.98 15.08 -22.84
C ALA A 194 3.25 15.52 -24.12
N PHE A 195 2.92 16.81 -24.24
CA PHE A 195 2.30 17.34 -25.46
C PHE A 195 3.22 17.22 -26.68
N ILE A 196 4.51 17.54 -26.50
CA ILE A 196 5.53 17.37 -27.55
C ILE A 196 5.67 15.89 -27.91
N LEU A 197 5.82 15.00 -26.93
CA LEU A 197 5.91 13.55 -27.17
C LEU A 197 4.68 13.02 -27.91
N PHE A 198 3.48 13.48 -27.56
CA PHE A 198 2.26 13.07 -28.23
C PHE A 198 2.23 13.52 -29.70
N ALA A 199 2.65 14.76 -29.99
CA ALA A 199 2.77 15.24 -31.37
C ALA A 199 3.75 14.39 -32.20
N PHE A 200 4.90 14.05 -31.63
CA PHE A 200 5.86 13.14 -32.28
C PHE A 200 5.31 11.72 -32.44
N ALA A 201 4.60 11.19 -31.44
CA ALA A 201 3.98 9.87 -31.51
C ALA A 201 2.95 9.80 -32.64
N LEU A 202 2.13 10.84 -32.83
CA LEU A 202 1.20 10.93 -33.95
C LEU A 202 1.93 11.02 -35.30
N ALA A 203 2.93 11.89 -35.42
CA ALA A 203 3.70 12.04 -36.66
C ALA A 203 4.41 10.74 -37.07
N LEU A 204 5.02 10.04 -36.11
CA LEU A 204 5.66 8.75 -36.36
C LEU A 204 4.64 7.65 -36.66
N THR A 205 3.49 7.65 -35.99
CA THR A 205 2.41 6.70 -36.31
C THR A 205 1.96 6.88 -37.74
N GLU A 206 1.67 8.10 -38.19
CA GLU A 206 1.29 8.37 -39.59
C GLU A 206 2.38 7.98 -40.58
N LEU A 207 3.64 8.30 -40.28
CA LEU A 207 4.76 7.99 -41.18
C LEU A 207 5.00 6.48 -41.33
N TYR A 208 4.86 5.71 -40.24
CA TYR A 208 5.20 4.29 -40.20
C TYR A 208 4.00 3.34 -40.24
N TRP A 209 2.76 3.85 -40.19
CA TRP A 209 1.54 3.05 -40.15
C TRP A 209 1.48 2.00 -41.27
N PHE A 210 1.84 2.40 -42.50
CA PHE A 210 1.79 1.53 -43.67
C PHE A 210 2.64 0.26 -43.52
N TYR A 211 3.84 0.39 -42.93
CA TYR A 211 4.79 -0.73 -42.75
C TYR A 211 4.36 -1.73 -41.67
N GLY A 212 3.37 -1.37 -40.83
CA GLY A 212 2.74 -2.30 -39.89
C GLY A 212 1.66 -3.19 -40.53
N THR A 213 1.22 -2.88 -41.76
CA THR A 213 0.15 -3.63 -42.43
C THR A 213 0.67 -4.86 -43.18
N PRO A 214 -0.17 -5.89 -43.42
CA PRO A 214 0.22 -7.05 -44.22
C PRO A 214 0.68 -6.72 -45.65
N LYS A 215 0.34 -5.53 -46.17
CA LYS A 215 0.73 -5.05 -47.50
C LYS A 215 2.08 -4.32 -47.51
N GLY A 216 2.58 -3.93 -46.34
CA GLY A 216 3.87 -3.25 -46.17
C GLY A 216 4.98 -4.15 -45.59
N LYS A 217 4.67 -5.42 -45.29
CA LYS A 217 5.64 -6.46 -44.96
C LYS A 217 6.23 -7.10 -46.21
#